data_AF-A0A4S8L2B2-F1
#
_entry.id   AF-A0A4S8L2B2-F1
#
_cell.length_a   1.000
_cell.length_b   1.000
_cell.length_c   1.000
_cell.angle_alpha   90.00
_cell.angle_beta   90.00
_cell.angle_gamma   90.00
#
_symmetry.space_group_name_H-M   'P 1'
#
loop_
_entity.id
_entity.type
_entity.pdbx_description
1 polymer ?
#
loop_
_entity_poly.entity_id
_entity_poly.type
_entity_poly.pdbx_seq_one_letter_code
_entity_poly.pdbx_strand_id
1 'polypeptide(L)'
;DHRVVERWMDKLLQKVDRDNRTFKQLHPVIVEFKELIDNDPALRMGFTQMFDQVPTKPPYNNDPTLKPQIRDYDTMLKAFDYIITHSLEYEDNDLVGFPINAILDWPMGTVAGLHTFTVEKLNLQFKKLFDVWSKYLSSEDSRYVLTTDDNGWFGPGASQAIPNFVETFNCDPTAPYHGFKSWDDFFTRTFRDGARPVYFPEPEYDNIINSACESEVYRIAYGVKALDKFWLKGEPYSLHDMLHNDKYTSQFV
;
A
#
# COMPACT_ATOMS: atom_id res chain seq x y z
N ASP A 1 -2.25 0.18 -14.82
CA ASP A 1 -2.07 1.22 -15.86
C ASP A 1 -1.38 2.42 -15.23
N HIS A 2 -0.27 2.91 -15.79
CA HIS A 2 0.48 4.03 -15.21
C HIS A 2 -0.33 5.36 -15.23
N ARG A 3 -1.34 5.48 -16.11
CA ARG A 3 -2.11 6.71 -16.39
C ARG A 3 -3.16 7.15 -15.36
N VAL A 4 -3.36 6.38 -14.30
CA VAL A 4 -4.31 6.73 -13.23
C VAL A 4 -3.57 7.08 -11.93
N VAL A 5 -2.38 6.50 -11.69
CA VAL A 5 -1.47 6.95 -10.61
C VAL A 5 -1.13 8.44 -10.75
N GLU A 6 -1.02 8.92 -12.00
CA GLU A 6 -0.79 10.34 -12.35
C GLU A 6 -1.81 11.24 -11.69
N ARG A 7 -3.09 10.92 -11.88
CA ARG A 7 -4.19 11.79 -11.47
C ARG A 7 -4.27 11.86 -9.96
N TRP A 8 -4.04 10.73 -9.29
CA TRP A 8 -4.01 10.70 -7.84
C TRP A 8 -2.80 11.47 -7.27
N MET A 9 -1.59 11.21 -7.80
CA MET A 9 -0.37 11.87 -7.35
C MET A 9 -0.43 13.38 -7.58
N ASP A 10 -0.98 13.81 -8.73
CA ASP A 10 -1.25 15.21 -9.01
C ASP A 10 -2.20 15.86 -8.01
N LYS A 11 -3.31 15.20 -7.69
CA LYS A 11 -4.26 15.69 -6.70
C LYS A 11 -3.58 15.79 -5.33
N LEU A 12 -2.76 14.80 -4.97
CA LEU A 12 -2.01 14.79 -3.71
C LEU A 12 -1.02 15.95 -3.66
N LEU A 13 -0.19 16.12 -4.68
CA LEU A 13 0.79 17.20 -4.76
C LEU A 13 0.12 18.56 -4.75
N GLN A 14 -1.00 18.75 -5.44
CA GLN A 14 -1.79 19.99 -5.34
C GLN A 14 -2.28 20.28 -3.92
N LYS A 15 -2.62 19.24 -3.13
CA LYS A 15 -3.02 19.40 -1.72
C LYS A 15 -1.81 19.73 -0.85
N VAL A 16 -0.68 19.09 -1.09
CA VAL A 16 0.60 19.36 -0.41
C VAL A 16 1.13 20.77 -0.70
N ASP A 17 1.06 21.22 -1.95
CA ASP A 17 1.50 22.56 -2.39
C ASP A 17 0.65 23.68 -1.77
N ARG A 18 -0.63 23.40 -1.52
CA ARG A 18 -1.55 24.33 -0.85
C ARG A 18 -1.41 24.31 0.68
N ASP A 19 -0.68 23.34 1.24
CA ASP A 19 -0.47 23.21 2.66
C ASP A 19 0.65 24.12 3.18
N ASN A 20 0.23 25.27 3.70
CA ASN A 20 1.08 26.28 4.31
C ASN A 20 1.48 25.97 5.76
N ARG A 21 1.06 24.82 6.34
CA ARG A 21 1.48 24.42 7.68
C ARG A 21 2.98 24.19 7.72
N THR A 22 3.59 24.60 8.83
CA THR A 22 4.96 24.23 9.18
C THR A 22 5.00 22.78 9.67
N PHE A 23 6.16 22.13 9.60
CA PHE A 23 6.31 20.75 10.07
C PHE A 23 5.81 20.54 11.50
N LYS A 24 6.05 21.50 12.40
CA LYS A 24 5.60 21.43 13.81
C LYS A 24 4.07 21.40 13.99
N GLN A 25 3.32 21.73 12.93
CA GLN A 25 1.85 21.73 12.92
C GLN A 25 1.27 20.48 12.22
N LEU A 26 2.12 19.59 11.70
CA LEU A 26 1.69 18.31 11.13
C LEU A 26 1.41 17.30 12.25
N HIS A 27 0.91 16.13 11.90
CA HIS A 27 0.64 15.06 12.85
C HIS A 27 1.93 14.71 13.64
N PRO A 28 1.85 14.44 14.96
CA PRO A 28 3.04 14.18 15.78
C PRO A 28 3.98 13.10 15.24
N VAL A 29 3.42 12.05 14.62
CA VAL A 29 4.22 10.97 13.99
C VAL A 29 5.08 11.45 12.82
N ILE A 30 4.63 12.47 12.09
CA ILE A 30 5.36 13.07 10.96
C ILE A 30 6.47 13.98 11.48
N VAL A 31 6.20 14.74 12.55
CA VAL A 31 7.22 15.53 13.26
C VAL A 31 8.33 14.61 13.76
N GLU A 32 7.96 13.53 14.45
CA GLU A 32 8.91 12.52 14.93
C GLU A 32 9.69 11.87 13.78
N PHE A 33 9.03 11.57 12.66
CA PHE A 33 9.68 11.02 11.47
C PHE A 33 10.74 12.00 10.94
N LYS A 34 10.39 13.27 10.79
CA LYS A 34 11.32 14.31 10.35
C LYS A 34 12.51 14.44 11.31
N GLU A 35 12.25 14.48 12.61
CA GLU A 35 13.29 14.59 13.63
C GLU A 35 14.24 13.38 13.62
N LEU A 36 13.72 12.17 13.38
CA LEU A 36 14.54 10.97 13.20
C LEU A 36 15.49 11.09 12.00
N ILE A 37 14.99 11.57 10.86
CA ILE A 37 15.81 11.78 9.66
C ILE A 37 16.83 12.89 9.91
N ASP A 38 16.39 14.06 10.38
CA ASP A 38 17.22 15.26 10.50
C ASP A 38 18.34 15.10 11.53
N ASN A 39 18.10 14.35 12.62
CA ASN A 39 19.07 14.16 13.71
C ASN A 39 19.98 12.94 13.52
N ASP A 40 19.76 12.11 12.51
CA ASP A 40 20.61 10.96 12.21
C ASP A 40 21.39 11.19 10.90
N PRO A 41 22.72 11.40 10.94
CA PRO A 41 23.49 11.72 9.74
C PRO A 41 23.42 10.66 8.64
N ALA A 42 23.30 9.38 9.00
CA ALA A 42 23.21 8.29 8.04
C ALA A 42 21.84 8.26 7.36
N LEU A 43 20.75 8.42 8.12
CA LEU A 43 19.42 8.54 7.54
C LEU A 43 19.30 9.81 6.70
N ARG A 44 19.74 10.98 7.20
CA ARG A 44 19.71 12.22 6.42
C ARG A 44 20.43 12.07 5.08
N MET A 45 21.64 11.52 5.09
CA MET A 45 22.38 11.22 3.86
C MET A 45 21.63 10.24 2.97
N GLY A 46 21.09 9.16 3.52
CA GLY A 46 20.32 8.15 2.79
C GLY A 46 19.07 8.72 2.11
N PHE A 47 18.28 9.50 2.84
CA PHE A 47 17.10 10.19 2.33
C PHE A 47 17.45 11.20 1.23
N THR A 48 18.47 12.05 1.44
CA THR A 48 18.92 12.98 0.40
C THR A 48 19.38 12.22 -0.85
N GLN A 49 20.26 11.23 -0.71
CA GLN A 49 20.82 10.49 -1.83
C GLN A 49 19.77 9.68 -2.58
N MET A 50 18.79 9.08 -1.91
CA MET A 50 17.80 8.26 -2.62
C MET A 50 16.91 9.09 -3.54
N PHE A 51 16.63 10.35 -3.19
CA PHE A 51 15.91 11.26 -4.09
C PHE A 51 16.83 11.81 -5.20
N ASP A 52 18.07 12.18 -4.88
CA ASP A 52 19.08 12.64 -5.86
C ASP A 52 19.38 11.58 -6.93
N GLN A 53 19.34 10.30 -6.54
CA GLN A 53 19.62 9.16 -7.42
C GLN A 53 18.47 8.82 -8.36
N VAL A 54 17.25 9.32 -8.12
CA VAL A 54 16.13 9.11 -9.04
C VAL A 54 16.45 9.86 -10.34
N PRO A 55 16.58 9.17 -11.50
CA PRO A 55 17.02 9.84 -12.72
C PRO A 55 16.11 10.99 -13.14
N THR A 56 16.67 12.03 -13.74
CA THR A 56 15.93 13.17 -14.30
C THR A 56 15.68 13.01 -15.80
N LYS A 57 15.42 11.79 -16.26
CA LYS A 57 15.06 11.45 -17.65
C LYS A 57 13.90 10.45 -17.71
N PRO A 58 13.12 10.36 -18.81
CA PRO A 58 11.99 9.45 -18.88
C PRO A 58 12.37 7.97 -18.68
N PRO A 59 11.51 7.15 -18.03
CA PRO A 59 10.25 7.52 -17.37
C PRO A 59 10.43 8.18 -15.99
N TYR A 60 11.66 8.37 -15.49
CA TYR A 60 11.98 8.75 -14.10
C TYR A 60 12.10 10.25 -13.80
N ASN A 61 12.31 11.13 -14.80
CA ASN A 61 12.20 12.60 -14.61
C ASN A 61 10.84 12.97 -14.07
N ASN A 62 9.92 12.09 -14.34
CA ASN A 62 8.57 12.17 -13.96
C ASN A 62 8.28 10.97 -13.06
N ASP A 63 7.16 10.98 -12.37
CA ASP A 63 6.53 9.73 -11.93
C ASP A 63 6.22 8.91 -13.18
N PRO A 64 5.55 7.75 -13.10
CA PRO A 64 5.17 7.03 -14.32
C PRO A 64 4.32 7.84 -15.34
N THR A 65 4.27 9.18 -15.24
CA THR A 65 3.19 10.11 -15.57
C THR A 65 3.57 11.49 -16.10
N LEU A 66 4.86 11.72 -16.34
CA LEU A 66 5.32 12.96 -17.00
C LEU A 66 5.21 14.29 -16.20
N LYS A 67 5.13 14.26 -14.84
CA LYS A 67 4.98 15.44 -13.94
C LYS A 67 5.98 15.51 -12.76
N PRO A 68 6.14 16.67 -12.08
CA PRO A 68 7.16 16.82 -11.02
C PRO A 68 6.92 15.85 -9.87
N GLN A 69 7.88 14.96 -9.71
CA GLN A 69 7.98 13.96 -8.65
C GLN A 69 8.15 14.59 -7.28
N ILE A 70 7.83 13.81 -6.24
CA ILE A 70 8.39 14.04 -4.92
C ILE A 70 9.92 13.83 -5.03
N ARG A 71 10.67 14.92 -4.86
CA ARG A 71 12.14 14.96 -5.04
C ARG A 71 12.90 15.23 -3.75
N ASP A 72 12.19 15.29 -2.64
CA ASP A 72 12.78 15.55 -1.34
C ASP A 72 11.89 14.94 -0.25
N TYR A 73 12.53 14.64 0.88
CA TYR A 73 11.85 13.99 1.98
C TYR A 73 10.90 14.91 2.76
N ASP A 74 11.02 16.23 2.61
CA ASP A 74 10.10 17.17 3.27
C ASP A 74 8.73 17.15 2.56
N THR A 75 8.72 17.21 1.23
CA THR A 75 7.51 17.02 0.40
C THR A 75 6.91 15.64 0.63
N MET A 76 7.75 14.60 0.70
CA MET A 76 7.33 13.22 1.03
C MET A 76 6.59 13.16 2.38
N LEU A 77 7.15 13.78 3.42
CA LEU A 77 6.57 13.78 4.76
C LEU A 77 5.24 14.56 4.83
N LYS A 78 5.11 15.67 4.09
CA LYS A 78 3.83 16.37 3.95
C LYS A 78 2.79 15.51 3.24
N ALA A 79 3.20 14.77 2.21
CA ALA A 79 2.32 13.83 1.51
C ALA A 79 1.86 12.70 2.44
N PHE A 80 2.76 12.16 3.27
CA PHE A 80 2.40 11.19 4.31
C PHE A 80 1.41 11.76 5.33
N ASP A 81 1.59 13.01 5.79
CA ASP A 81 0.64 13.67 6.71
C ASP A 81 -0.79 13.71 6.12
N TYR A 82 -0.88 14.03 4.83
CA TYR A 82 -2.16 14.00 4.13
C TYR A 82 -2.75 12.58 4.09
N ILE A 83 -1.96 11.58 3.71
CA ILE A 83 -2.43 10.19 3.58
C ILE A 83 -2.94 9.64 4.92
N ILE A 84 -2.19 9.81 6.00
CA ILE A 84 -2.55 9.20 7.30
C ILE A 84 -3.78 9.83 7.96
N THR A 85 -4.31 10.91 7.38
CA THR A 85 -5.50 11.64 7.85
C THR A 85 -6.69 11.52 6.89
N HIS A 86 -6.57 10.72 5.82
CA HIS A 86 -7.60 10.58 4.79
C HIS A 86 -7.82 9.11 4.41
N SER A 87 -9.03 8.84 3.91
CA SER A 87 -9.40 7.53 3.38
C SER A 87 -9.20 7.48 1.88
N LEU A 88 -9.13 6.27 1.34
CA LEU A 88 -8.89 6.07 -0.09
C LEU A 88 -10.22 6.17 -0.83
N GLU A 89 -10.35 7.17 -1.69
CA GLU A 89 -11.45 7.28 -2.66
C GLU A 89 -11.35 6.17 -3.71
N TYR A 90 -12.48 5.81 -4.32
CA TYR A 90 -12.46 4.89 -5.44
C TYR A 90 -11.80 5.56 -6.65
N GLU A 91 -10.82 4.87 -7.23
CA GLU A 91 -10.24 5.20 -8.51
C GLU A 91 -10.05 3.89 -9.30
N ASP A 92 -10.23 3.96 -10.62
CA ASP A 92 -10.15 2.81 -11.53
C ASP A 92 -8.68 2.38 -11.78
N ASN A 93 -7.98 1.93 -10.72
CA ASN A 93 -6.59 1.45 -10.75
C ASN A 93 -6.13 0.68 -9.49
N ASP A 94 -5.39 -0.40 -9.70
CA ASP A 94 -4.81 -1.27 -8.66
C ASP A 94 -3.80 -0.58 -7.73
N LEU A 95 -3.14 0.49 -8.19
CA LEU A 95 -2.07 1.15 -7.42
C LEU A 95 -2.58 2.15 -6.36
N VAL A 96 -3.87 2.47 -6.37
CA VAL A 96 -4.49 3.42 -5.42
C VAL A 96 -4.62 2.80 -4.02
N GLY A 97 -4.56 1.47 -3.90
CA GLY A 97 -4.52 0.76 -2.62
C GLY A 97 -3.23 0.95 -1.81
N PHE A 98 -2.16 1.53 -2.40
CA PHE A 98 -0.85 1.66 -1.76
C PHE A 98 -0.23 3.06 -1.91
N PRO A 99 -0.87 4.13 -1.41
CA PRO A 99 -0.46 5.52 -1.62
C PRO A 99 0.97 5.84 -1.14
N ILE A 100 1.40 5.25 -0.01
CA ILE A 100 2.76 5.40 0.51
C ILE A 100 3.77 4.71 -0.41
N ASN A 101 3.42 3.53 -0.97
CA ASN A 101 4.28 2.86 -1.95
C ASN A 101 4.41 3.69 -3.22
N ALA A 102 3.32 4.31 -3.71
CA ALA A 102 3.36 5.17 -4.89
C ALA A 102 4.33 6.35 -4.74
N ILE A 103 4.44 6.92 -3.54
CA ILE A 103 5.42 7.97 -3.21
C ILE A 103 6.85 7.41 -3.21
N LEU A 104 7.02 6.20 -2.68
CA LEU A 104 8.34 5.61 -2.46
C LEU A 104 8.87 4.78 -3.64
N ASP A 105 8.04 4.46 -4.64
CA ASP A 105 8.30 3.51 -5.73
C ASP A 105 9.67 3.71 -6.39
N TRP A 106 9.97 4.96 -6.73
CA TRP A 106 11.25 5.32 -7.33
C TRP A 106 12.41 5.45 -6.34
N PRO A 107 12.32 6.28 -5.27
CA PRO A 107 13.44 6.44 -4.35
C PRO A 107 13.83 5.13 -3.68
N MET A 108 12.88 4.21 -3.40
CA MET A 108 13.18 2.91 -2.80
C MET A 108 14.02 1.99 -3.70
N GLY A 109 13.90 2.14 -5.03
CA GLY A 109 14.66 1.37 -6.02
C GLY A 109 16.09 1.86 -6.24
N THR A 110 16.49 2.99 -5.64
CA THR A 110 17.85 3.51 -5.75
C THR A 110 18.82 2.76 -4.83
N VAL A 111 20.13 2.87 -5.09
CA VAL A 111 21.15 2.23 -4.22
C VAL A 111 21.04 2.77 -2.79
N ALA A 112 20.90 4.09 -2.63
CA ALA A 112 20.69 4.70 -1.32
C ALA A 112 19.37 4.27 -0.69
N GLY A 113 18.28 4.17 -1.47
CA GLY A 113 16.98 3.70 -1.01
C GLY A 113 17.05 2.29 -0.44
N LEU A 114 17.59 1.35 -1.21
CA LEU A 114 17.78 -0.05 -0.81
C LEU A 114 18.52 -0.17 0.52
N HIS A 115 19.60 0.58 0.70
CA HIS A 115 20.32 0.58 1.98
C HIS A 115 19.53 1.25 3.11
N THR A 116 18.91 2.40 2.84
CA THR A 116 18.21 3.19 3.85
C THR A 116 17.00 2.45 4.42
N PHE A 117 16.21 1.77 3.58
CA PHE A 117 15.04 1.00 4.02
C PHE A 117 15.37 -0.28 4.80
N THR A 118 16.65 -0.71 4.83
CA THR A 118 17.08 -1.83 5.69
C THR A 118 17.36 -1.41 7.14
N VAL A 119 17.36 -0.10 7.44
CA VAL A 119 17.67 0.41 8.78
C VAL A 119 16.52 0.17 9.75
N GLU A 120 16.77 -0.59 10.82
CA GLU A 120 15.76 -1.01 11.80
C GLU A 120 14.96 0.15 12.41
N LYS A 121 15.64 1.20 12.89
CA LYS A 121 14.96 2.39 13.48
C LYS A 121 14.04 3.11 12.48
N LEU A 122 14.34 3.06 11.18
CA LEU A 122 13.47 3.61 10.15
C LEU A 122 12.21 2.74 10.00
N ASN A 123 12.37 1.42 9.97
CA ASN A 123 11.24 0.48 9.93
C ASN A 123 10.33 0.62 11.16
N LEU A 124 10.90 0.85 12.35
CA LEU A 124 10.12 1.16 13.56
C LEU A 124 9.32 2.47 13.43
N GLN A 125 9.88 3.49 12.77
CA GLN A 125 9.16 4.74 12.54
C GLN A 125 8.04 4.60 11.50
N PHE A 126 8.27 3.83 10.42
CA PHE A 126 7.20 3.46 9.49
C PHE A 126 6.07 2.69 10.18
N LYS A 127 6.39 1.77 11.11
CA LYS A 127 5.38 1.08 11.89
C LYS A 127 4.49 2.08 12.66
N LYS A 128 5.07 3.08 13.33
CA LYS A 128 4.29 4.12 14.03
C LYS A 128 3.39 4.90 13.07
N LEU A 129 3.90 5.25 11.89
CA LEU A 129 3.11 5.91 10.85
C LEU A 129 1.91 5.06 10.44
N PHE A 130 2.12 3.77 10.20
CA PHE A 130 1.05 2.83 9.84
C PHE A 130 0.07 2.58 10.98
N ASP A 131 0.52 2.55 12.24
CA ASP A 131 -0.37 2.44 13.40
C ASP A 131 -1.33 3.64 13.49
N VAL A 132 -0.85 4.85 13.18
CA VAL A 132 -1.68 6.05 13.10
C VAL A 132 -2.70 5.95 11.97
N TRP A 133 -2.24 5.56 10.77
CA TRP A 133 -3.12 5.45 9.62
C TRP A 133 -4.19 4.37 9.80
N SER A 134 -3.81 3.19 10.30
CA SER A 134 -4.74 2.11 10.63
C SER A 134 -5.78 2.57 11.66
N LYS A 135 -5.38 3.29 12.70
CA LYS A 135 -6.34 3.86 13.66
C LYS A 135 -7.35 4.79 12.99
N TYR A 136 -6.90 5.62 12.05
CA TYR A 136 -7.78 6.51 11.30
C TYR A 136 -8.74 5.71 10.39
N LEU A 137 -8.24 4.75 9.61
CA LEU A 137 -9.06 3.92 8.69
C LEU A 137 -10.03 2.99 9.42
N SER A 138 -9.76 2.66 10.68
CA SER A 138 -10.66 1.94 11.58
C SER A 138 -11.69 2.83 12.28
N SER A 139 -11.65 4.16 12.08
CA SER A 139 -12.57 5.11 12.73
C SER A 139 -13.79 5.43 11.87
N GLU A 140 -14.85 5.94 12.49
CA GLU A 140 -16.06 6.37 11.80
C GLU A 140 -15.84 7.52 10.80
N ASP A 141 -14.83 8.37 11.04
CA ASP A 141 -14.48 9.51 10.18
C ASP A 141 -13.97 9.06 8.81
N SER A 142 -13.51 7.82 8.68
CA SER A 142 -12.98 7.26 7.43
C SER A 142 -14.05 6.89 6.40
N ARG A 143 -15.33 6.88 6.79
CA ARG A 143 -16.43 6.42 5.93
C ARG A 143 -16.83 7.41 4.84
N TYR A 144 -16.32 8.63 4.84
CA TYR A 144 -16.78 9.69 3.93
C TYR A 144 -16.62 9.36 2.43
N VAL A 145 -15.80 8.35 2.09
CA VAL A 145 -15.60 7.84 0.72
C VAL A 145 -16.57 6.70 0.33
N LEU A 146 -17.36 6.20 1.29
CA LEU A 146 -18.33 5.12 1.08
C LEU A 146 -19.67 5.69 0.60
N THR A 147 -19.65 6.35 -0.55
CA THR A 147 -20.78 7.06 -1.15
C THR A 147 -21.08 6.57 -2.56
N THR A 148 -22.18 7.05 -3.14
CA THR A 148 -22.57 6.80 -4.54
C THR A 148 -22.07 7.88 -5.50
N ASP A 149 -21.19 8.77 -5.05
CA ASP A 149 -20.58 9.80 -5.90
C ASP A 149 -19.62 9.17 -6.92
N ASP A 150 -19.20 9.91 -7.94
CA ASP A 150 -18.35 9.38 -9.02
C ASP A 150 -17.02 8.76 -8.53
N ASN A 151 -16.46 9.29 -7.43
CA ASN A 151 -15.25 8.80 -6.75
C ASN A 151 -15.54 7.98 -5.48
N GLY A 152 -16.81 7.66 -5.23
CA GLY A 152 -17.26 6.87 -4.09
C GLY A 152 -17.21 5.36 -4.36
N TRP A 153 -17.07 4.57 -3.30
CA TRP A 153 -17.00 3.10 -3.39
C TRP A 153 -18.32 2.40 -3.75
N PHE A 154 -19.43 3.13 -3.78
CA PHE A 154 -20.72 2.67 -4.32
C PHE A 154 -21.12 3.47 -5.57
N GLY A 155 -20.19 4.27 -6.12
CA GLY A 155 -20.38 5.04 -7.33
C GLY A 155 -20.42 4.19 -8.59
N PRO A 156 -20.68 4.79 -9.76
CA PRO A 156 -20.78 4.08 -11.04
C PRO A 156 -19.51 3.28 -11.38
N GLY A 157 -18.33 3.87 -11.17
CA GLY A 157 -17.05 3.22 -11.46
C GLY A 157 -16.81 2.00 -10.56
N ALA A 158 -17.00 2.16 -9.25
CA ALA A 158 -16.85 1.08 -8.29
C ALA A 158 -17.86 -0.06 -8.52
N SER A 159 -19.10 0.29 -8.86
CA SER A 159 -20.16 -0.69 -9.15
C SER A 159 -19.89 -1.49 -10.43
N GLN A 160 -19.18 -0.90 -11.40
CA GLN A 160 -18.73 -1.61 -12.60
C GLN A 160 -17.58 -2.58 -12.30
N ALA A 161 -16.62 -2.18 -11.46
CA ALA A 161 -15.49 -3.02 -11.10
C ALA A 161 -15.87 -4.13 -10.10
N ILE A 162 -16.84 -3.87 -9.21
CA ILE A 162 -17.33 -4.80 -8.19
C ILE A 162 -18.84 -4.99 -8.38
N PRO A 163 -19.27 -5.68 -9.45
CA PRO A 163 -20.69 -5.89 -9.71
C PRO A 163 -21.33 -6.78 -8.63
N ASN A 164 -22.65 -6.63 -8.44
CA ASN A 164 -23.43 -7.40 -7.46
C ASN A 164 -22.90 -7.28 -6.02
N PHE A 165 -22.48 -6.07 -5.64
CA PHE A 165 -21.86 -5.82 -4.35
C PHE A 165 -22.74 -6.29 -3.18
N VAL A 166 -24.02 -5.92 -3.20
CA VAL A 166 -24.98 -6.20 -2.12
C VAL A 166 -25.30 -7.69 -2.02
N GLU A 167 -25.29 -8.40 -3.14
CA GLU A 167 -25.52 -9.84 -3.23
C GLU A 167 -24.27 -10.64 -2.82
N THR A 168 -23.08 -10.06 -2.95
CA THR A 168 -21.80 -10.75 -2.70
C THR A 168 -21.32 -10.57 -1.26
N PHE A 169 -21.49 -9.38 -0.69
CA PHE A 169 -20.93 -9.00 0.61
C PHE A 169 -21.99 -8.81 1.69
N ASN A 170 -21.61 -9.04 2.94
CA ASN A 170 -22.43 -8.73 4.10
C ASN A 170 -22.49 -7.22 4.30
N CYS A 171 -23.58 -6.59 3.86
CA CYS A 171 -23.86 -5.17 4.05
C CYS A 171 -25.38 -4.91 4.08
N ASP A 172 -25.77 -3.75 4.57
CA ASP A 172 -27.15 -3.24 4.57
C ASP A 172 -27.26 -2.00 3.68
N PRO A 173 -27.71 -2.12 2.42
CA PRO A 173 -27.79 -0.99 1.49
C PRO A 173 -28.81 0.08 1.91
N THR A 174 -29.66 -0.20 2.91
CA THR A 174 -30.63 0.78 3.43
C THR A 174 -30.05 1.64 4.56
N ALA A 175 -28.94 1.22 5.16
CA ALA A 175 -28.23 1.98 6.18
C ALA A 175 -27.21 2.95 5.56
N PRO A 176 -26.88 4.07 6.25
CA PRO A 176 -25.75 4.92 5.86
C PRO A 176 -24.47 4.10 5.67
N TYR A 177 -23.70 4.43 4.62
CA TYR A 177 -22.45 3.74 4.26
C TYR A 177 -22.61 2.22 4.09
N HIS A 178 -23.81 1.77 3.70
CA HIS A 178 -24.18 0.36 3.61
C HIS A 178 -24.00 -0.44 4.93
N GLY A 179 -24.04 0.25 6.07
CA GLY A 179 -23.87 -0.33 7.40
C GLY A 179 -22.41 -0.53 7.84
N PHE A 180 -21.42 -0.18 7.01
CA PHE A 180 -20.01 -0.27 7.39
C PHE A 180 -19.63 0.78 8.46
N LYS A 181 -18.81 0.37 9.42
CA LYS A 181 -18.40 1.19 10.57
C LYS A 181 -17.17 2.05 10.29
N SER A 182 -16.35 1.65 9.33
CA SER A 182 -15.13 2.36 8.92
C SER A 182 -14.73 1.96 7.50
N TRP A 183 -13.70 2.61 6.96
CA TRP A 183 -13.08 2.20 5.69
C TRP A 183 -12.47 0.81 5.80
N ASP A 184 -11.79 0.49 6.92
CA ASP A 184 -11.24 -0.86 7.15
C ASP A 184 -12.34 -1.95 7.21
N ASP A 185 -13.49 -1.67 7.83
CA ASP A 185 -14.64 -2.58 7.87
C ASP A 185 -15.21 -2.84 6.46
N PHE A 186 -15.23 -1.81 5.61
CA PHE A 186 -15.55 -1.95 4.19
C PHE A 186 -14.47 -2.71 3.40
N PHE A 187 -13.19 -2.40 3.61
CA PHE A 187 -12.09 -2.97 2.85
C PHE A 187 -11.90 -4.46 3.16
N THR A 188 -12.12 -4.85 4.41
CA THR A 188 -12.07 -6.23 4.91
C THR A 188 -13.44 -6.89 5.02
N ARG A 189 -14.45 -6.33 4.34
CA ARG A 189 -15.82 -6.84 4.30
C ARG A 189 -15.88 -8.34 4.04
N THR A 190 -16.83 -8.99 4.70
CA THR A 190 -17.02 -10.44 4.57
C THR A 190 -17.99 -10.79 3.46
N PHE A 191 -17.80 -11.95 2.85
CA PHE A 191 -18.73 -12.53 1.89
C PHE A 191 -20.01 -12.99 2.57
N ARG A 192 -21.14 -12.90 1.86
CA ARG A 192 -22.34 -13.66 2.23
C ARG A 192 -22.07 -15.16 2.13
N ASP A 193 -22.78 -15.94 2.94
CA ASP A 193 -22.75 -17.40 2.88
C ASP A 193 -23.04 -17.88 1.45
N GLY A 194 -22.19 -18.77 0.95
CA GLY A 194 -22.32 -19.34 -0.39
C GLY A 194 -21.81 -18.47 -1.55
N ALA A 195 -21.35 -17.24 -1.31
CA ALA A 195 -20.81 -16.39 -2.39
C ALA A 195 -19.52 -16.95 -3.01
N ARG A 196 -18.73 -17.71 -2.24
CA ARG A 196 -17.50 -18.40 -2.68
C ARG A 196 -17.50 -19.84 -2.13
N PRO A 197 -18.22 -20.78 -2.76
CA PRO A 197 -18.27 -22.16 -2.28
C PRO A 197 -16.90 -22.84 -2.45
N VAL A 198 -16.51 -23.65 -1.47
CA VAL A 198 -15.35 -24.54 -1.59
C VAL A 198 -15.73 -25.67 -2.54
N TYR A 199 -14.92 -25.87 -3.58
CA TYR A 199 -15.10 -26.98 -4.49
C TYR A 199 -14.52 -28.26 -3.89
N PHE A 200 -15.19 -29.39 -4.11
CA PHE A 200 -14.80 -30.71 -3.61
C PHE A 200 -14.61 -30.76 -2.07
N PRO A 201 -15.65 -30.36 -1.28
CA PRO A 201 -15.54 -30.36 0.18
C PRO A 201 -15.56 -31.77 0.79
N GLU A 202 -15.87 -32.81 0.01
CA GLU A 202 -16.02 -34.18 0.52
C GLU A 202 -14.66 -34.83 0.84
N PRO A 203 -14.56 -35.67 1.90
CA PRO A 203 -13.29 -36.25 2.34
C PRO A 203 -12.56 -37.10 1.29
N GLU A 204 -13.27 -37.69 0.32
CA GLU A 204 -12.65 -38.43 -0.80
C GLU A 204 -11.78 -37.56 -1.72
N TYR A 205 -11.88 -36.23 -1.60
CA TYR A 205 -11.09 -35.26 -2.36
C TYR A 205 -10.07 -34.52 -1.47
N ASP A 206 -9.61 -35.12 -0.37
CA ASP A 206 -8.62 -34.55 0.55
C ASP A 206 -7.25 -34.22 -0.09
N ASN A 207 -7.02 -34.71 -1.31
CA ASN A 207 -5.86 -34.44 -2.13
C ASN A 207 -5.98 -33.20 -3.04
N ILE A 208 -7.13 -32.51 -3.03
CA ILE A 208 -7.38 -31.31 -3.84
C ILE A 208 -7.13 -30.05 -3.00
N ILE A 209 -6.22 -29.19 -3.47
CA ILE A 209 -5.93 -27.89 -2.86
C ILE A 209 -6.70 -26.81 -3.64
N ASN A 210 -7.62 -26.13 -2.95
CA ASN A 210 -8.34 -24.98 -3.49
C ASN A 210 -7.53 -23.68 -3.33
N SER A 211 -7.87 -22.65 -4.12
CA SER A 211 -7.26 -21.31 -3.98
C SER A 211 -7.53 -20.72 -2.60
N ALA A 212 -6.51 -20.11 -1.99
CA ALA A 212 -6.61 -19.52 -0.65
C ALA A 212 -7.34 -18.16 -0.63
N CYS A 213 -7.39 -17.46 -1.76
CA CYS A 213 -8.02 -16.15 -1.90
C CYS A 213 -8.38 -15.86 -3.37
N GLU A 214 -9.17 -14.81 -3.59
CA GLU A 214 -9.39 -14.23 -4.92
C GLU A 214 -8.06 -13.67 -5.45
N SER A 215 -7.42 -14.41 -6.35
CA SER A 215 -6.06 -14.12 -6.78
C SER A 215 -5.78 -14.71 -8.17
N GLU A 216 -4.73 -14.20 -8.81
CA GLU A 216 -4.14 -14.80 -10.00
C GLU A 216 -2.76 -15.37 -9.63
N VAL A 217 -2.42 -16.53 -10.21
CA VAL A 217 -1.12 -17.16 -9.98
C VAL A 217 -0.04 -16.35 -10.69
N TYR A 218 0.78 -15.64 -9.91
CA TYR A 218 1.90 -14.88 -10.45
C TYR A 218 3.04 -15.78 -10.97
N ARG A 219 3.47 -16.76 -10.16
CA ARG A 219 4.57 -17.68 -10.50
C ARG A 219 4.47 -18.97 -9.70
N ILE A 220 4.78 -20.08 -10.38
CA ILE A 220 5.05 -21.37 -9.75
C ILE A 220 6.54 -21.67 -9.95
N ALA A 221 7.23 -22.05 -8.88
CA ALA A 221 8.64 -22.41 -8.89
C ALA A 221 8.84 -23.75 -8.18
N TYR A 222 9.77 -24.56 -8.69
CA TYR A 222 10.11 -25.88 -8.16
C TYR A 222 11.62 -25.94 -7.89
N GLY A 223 12.04 -26.78 -6.94
CA GLY A 223 13.46 -26.93 -6.58
C GLY A 223 14.07 -25.64 -6.03
N VAL A 224 13.31 -24.91 -5.21
CA VAL A 224 13.76 -23.68 -4.57
C VAL A 224 14.87 -24.01 -3.57
N LYS A 225 15.96 -23.25 -3.57
CA LYS A 225 17.10 -23.52 -2.69
C LYS A 225 16.86 -22.94 -1.30
N ALA A 226 17.40 -23.61 -0.28
CA ALA A 226 17.46 -23.07 1.08
C ALA A 226 18.17 -21.72 1.12
N LEU A 227 19.29 -21.59 0.41
CA LEU A 227 20.06 -20.36 0.24
C LEU A 227 20.23 -20.08 -1.26
N ASP A 228 19.91 -18.87 -1.69
CA ASP A 228 20.15 -18.39 -3.06
C ASP A 228 20.49 -16.89 -3.07
N LYS A 229 20.86 -16.34 -4.23
CA LYS A 229 21.08 -14.90 -4.39
C LYS A 229 19.78 -14.17 -4.08
N PHE A 230 19.77 -13.34 -3.05
CA PHE A 230 18.58 -12.66 -2.55
C PHE A 230 18.18 -11.47 -3.43
N TRP A 231 17.13 -11.61 -4.26
CA TRP A 231 16.38 -10.48 -4.82
C TRP A 231 14.89 -10.92 -5.00
N LEU A 232 13.96 -10.35 -4.23
CA LEU A 232 12.53 -10.76 -4.24
C LEU A 232 11.79 -10.27 -5.51
N LYS A 233 10.88 -11.11 -6.01
CA LYS A 233 10.06 -11.00 -7.25
C LYS A 233 10.86 -11.14 -8.54
N GLY A 234 10.52 -12.15 -9.36
CA GLY A 234 11.14 -12.41 -10.67
C GLY A 234 12.52 -13.08 -10.61
N GLU A 235 13.27 -12.90 -9.52
CA GLU A 235 14.64 -13.37 -9.32
C GLU A 235 14.73 -14.55 -8.32
N PRO A 236 15.89 -15.23 -8.20
CA PRO A 236 16.11 -16.24 -7.17
C PRO A 236 15.90 -15.67 -5.76
N TYR A 237 15.44 -16.49 -4.84
CA TYR A 237 15.28 -16.10 -3.44
C TYR A 237 15.75 -17.22 -2.51
N SER A 238 16.34 -16.80 -1.40
CA SER A 238 16.74 -17.66 -0.29
C SER A 238 15.53 -17.93 0.59
N LEU A 239 15.07 -19.19 0.64
CA LEU A 239 13.91 -19.57 1.46
C LEU A 239 14.19 -19.45 2.96
N HIS A 240 15.46 -19.64 3.35
CA HIS A 240 15.95 -19.42 4.70
C HIS A 240 15.79 -17.95 5.13
N ASP A 241 16.21 -17.02 4.27
CA ASP A 241 16.08 -15.59 4.58
C ASP A 241 14.61 -15.13 4.53
N MET A 242 13.83 -15.60 3.54
CA MET A 242 12.42 -15.25 3.39
C MET A 242 11.57 -15.72 4.57
N LEU A 243 11.85 -16.92 5.10
CA LEU A 243 11.17 -17.48 6.27
C LEU A 243 11.84 -17.13 7.59
N HIS A 244 12.78 -16.18 7.60
CA HIS A 244 13.48 -15.74 8.81
C HIS A 244 14.11 -16.89 9.62
N ASN A 245 14.76 -17.84 8.93
CA ASN A 245 15.38 -19.03 9.53
C ASN A 245 14.38 -19.87 10.38
N ASP A 246 13.13 -19.97 9.95
CA ASP A 246 12.16 -20.84 10.61
C ASP A 246 12.59 -22.32 10.55
N LYS A 247 12.34 -23.06 11.63
CA LYS A 247 12.73 -24.48 11.75
C LYS A 247 12.10 -25.36 10.67
N TYR A 248 10.99 -24.95 10.07
CA TYR A 248 10.29 -25.67 9.00
C TYR A 248 10.81 -25.37 7.60
N THR A 249 11.73 -24.40 7.41
CA THR A 249 12.28 -24.06 6.09
C THR A 249 12.77 -25.28 5.30
N SER A 250 13.39 -26.25 5.98
CA SER A 250 13.91 -27.47 5.35
C SER A 250 12.83 -28.38 4.72
N GLN A 251 11.55 -28.17 5.03
CA GLN A 251 10.43 -28.93 4.44
C GLN A 251 10.00 -28.41 3.06
N PHE A 252 10.51 -27.25 2.66
CA PHE A 252 10.06 -26.52 1.47
C PHE A 252 11.17 -26.36 0.40
N VAL A 253 12.31 -27.06 0.57
CA VAL A 253 13.50 -27.01 -0.32
C VAL A 253 13.77 -28.36 -0.98
#